data_AF-A0A7S2U5Z8-F1
#
_entry.id   AF-A0A7S2U5Z8-F1
#
_cell.length_a   1.000
_cell.length_b   1.000
_cell.length_c   1.000
_cell.angle_alpha   90.00
_cell.angle_beta   90.00
_cell.angle_gamma   90.00
#
_symmetry.space_group_name_H-M   'P 1'
#
loop_
_entity.id
_entity.type
_entity.pdbx_description
1 polymer ?
#
loop_
_entity_poly.entity_id
_entity_poly.type
_entity_poly.pdbx_seq_one_letter_code
_entity_poly.pdbx_strand_id
1 'polypeptide(L)'
;SQAGCAMGCVFCATGQMGFARQLTPDEIFEQVARFASELQRDNRRLSNIVMMGMGEPLANYRNVIQALRRITQELGIGQRKITVSTVGVVPNIRKLMYEEDLQVRLAVSLHCATEEERNALLPANKRYGGLDTL
;
A
#
# COMPACT_ATOMS: atom_id res chain seq x y z
N SER A 1 1.22 -6.29 0.02
CA SER A 1 0.09 -6.14 0.97
C SER A 1 -0.96 -7.22 0.77
N GLN A 2 -1.06 -7.83 -0.41
CA GLN A 2 -2.00 -8.91 -0.72
C GLN A 2 -1.27 -9.98 -1.54
N ALA A 3 -1.84 -11.19 -1.60
CA ALA A 3 -1.47 -12.19 -2.60
C ALA A 3 -2.39 -11.98 -3.82
N GLY A 4 -1.84 -11.40 -4.89
CA GLY A 4 -2.61 -10.89 -6.02
C GLY A 4 -3.18 -9.49 -5.76
N CYS A 5 -4.08 -9.01 -6.61
CA CYS A 5 -4.74 -7.70 -6.45
C CYS A 5 -6.12 -7.67 -7.12
N ALA A 6 -7.13 -7.17 -6.42
CA ALA A 6 -8.51 -7.10 -6.93
C ALA A 6 -8.78 -5.83 -7.76
N MET A 7 -7.81 -4.93 -7.92
CA MET A 7 -8.02 -3.63 -8.56
C MET A 7 -8.08 -3.67 -10.08
N GLY A 8 -7.61 -4.76 -10.70
CA GLY A 8 -7.73 -4.98 -12.14
C GLY A 8 -7.03 -3.94 -13.00
N CYS A 9 -5.99 -3.27 -12.50
CA CYS A 9 -5.20 -2.32 -13.28
C CYS A 9 -4.63 -3.03 -14.51
N VAL A 10 -5.00 -2.60 -15.71
CA VAL A 10 -4.73 -3.35 -16.95
C VAL A 10 -3.24 -3.47 -17.27
N PHE A 11 -2.45 -2.50 -16.82
CA PHE A 11 -1.01 -2.44 -16.98
C PHE A 11 -0.23 -3.21 -15.89
N CYS A 12 -0.92 -3.73 -14.86
CA CYS A 12 -0.28 -4.37 -13.72
C CYS A 12 -0.39 -5.89 -13.81
N ALA A 13 0.75 -6.59 -13.89
CA ALA A 13 0.78 -8.06 -13.87
C ALA A 13 0.05 -8.64 -12.64
N THR A 14 0.22 -8.03 -11.46
CA THR A 14 -0.49 -8.45 -10.23
C THR A 14 -2.01 -8.30 -10.35
N GLY A 15 -2.50 -7.28 -11.07
CA GLY A 15 -3.93 -7.10 -11.33
C GLY A 15 -4.47 -8.19 -12.27
N GLN A 16 -3.68 -8.60 -13.26
CA GLN A 16 -4.03 -9.66 -14.20
C GLN A 16 -4.02 -11.06 -13.56
N MET A 17 -3.19 -11.28 -12.53
CA MET A 17 -3.18 -12.52 -11.74
C MET A 17 -4.47 -12.73 -10.92
N GLY A 18 -5.29 -11.70 -10.75
CA GLY A 18 -6.45 -11.72 -9.88
C GLY A 18 -6.10 -11.61 -8.39
N PHE A 19 -7.12 -11.75 -7.54
CA PHE A 19 -6.98 -11.66 -6.09
C PHE A 19 -7.16 -13.03 -5.43
N ALA A 20 -6.19 -13.44 -4.62
CA ALA A 20 -6.29 -14.66 -3.82
C ALA A 20 -6.72 -14.35 -2.39
N ARG A 21 -5.91 -13.58 -1.65
CA ARG A 21 -6.19 -13.24 -0.24
C ARG A 21 -5.45 -12.00 0.23
N GLN A 22 -5.92 -11.49 1.36
CA GLN A 22 -5.19 -10.51 2.15
C GLN A 22 -3.97 -11.16 2.81
N LEU A 23 -2.88 -10.40 2.92
CA LEU A 23 -1.79 -10.77 3.82
C LEU A 23 -2.17 -10.39 5.26
N THR A 24 -1.75 -11.20 6.22
CA THR A 24 -1.87 -10.89 7.65
C THR A 24 -0.88 -9.78 8.04
N PRO A 25 -1.03 -9.16 9.23
CA PRO A 25 -0.04 -8.21 9.74
C PRO A 25 1.35 -8.84 9.84
N ASP A 26 1.44 -10.11 10.26
CA ASP A 26 2.69 -10.85 10.40
C ASP A 26 3.39 -11.05 9.06
N GLU A 27 2.65 -11.46 8.02
CA GLU A 27 3.22 -11.67 6.69
C GLU A 27 3.74 -10.37 6.06
N ILE A 28 3.11 -9.23 6.36
CA ILE A 28 3.59 -7.92 5.91
C ILE A 28 4.84 -7.51 6.71
N PHE A 29 4.81 -7.68 8.03
CA PHE A 29 5.91 -7.36 8.93
C PHE A 29 7.16 -8.20 8.63
N GLU A 30 7.00 -9.51 8.42
CA GLU A 30 8.08 -10.47 8.20
C GLU A 30 8.94 -10.09 6.99
N GLN A 31 8.32 -9.61 5.90
CA GLN A 31 9.04 -9.10 4.74
C GLN A 31 10.04 -8.00 5.13
N VAL A 32 9.61 -7.06 5.96
CA VAL A 32 10.45 -5.94 6.41
C VAL A 32 11.52 -6.42 7.39
N ALA A 33 11.13 -7.24 8.38
CA ALA A 33 12.03 -7.76 9.40
C ALA A 33 13.16 -8.61 8.79
N ARG A 34 12.83 -9.43 7.79
CA ARG A 34 13.81 -10.22 7.05
C ARG A 34 14.87 -9.35 6.37
N PHE A 35 14.45 -8.38 5.56
CA PHE A 35 15.39 -7.50 4.86
C PHE A 35 16.15 -6.57 5.82
N ALA A 36 15.54 -6.13 6.93
CA ALA A 36 16.24 -5.39 7.96
C ALA A 36 17.37 -6.22 8.59
N SER A 37 17.12 -7.50 8.90
CA SER A 37 18.12 -8.42 9.43
C SER A 37 19.23 -8.73 8.42
N GLU A 38 18.88 -8.98 7.15
CA GLU A 38 19.85 -9.21 6.08
C GLU A 38 20.78 -8.01 5.89
N LEU A 39 20.23 -6.79 5.81
CA LEU A 39 21.04 -5.58 5.66
C LEU A 39 21.93 -5.30 6.88
N GLN A 40 21.47 -5.62 8.09
CA GLN A 40 22.27 -5.44 9.30
C GLN A 40 23.54 -6.30 9.27
N ARG A 41 23.49 -7.51 8.70
CA ARG A 41 24.67 -8.38 8.54
C ARG A 41 25.73 -7.75 7.62
N ASP A 42 25.29 -6.93 6.67
CA ASP A 42 26.16 -6.16 5.78
C ASP A 42 26.54 -4.78 6.34
N ASN A 43 26.29 -4.52 7.63
CA ASN A 43 26.47 -3.23 8.29
C ASN A 43 25.70 -2.08 7.60
N ARG A 44 24.53 -2.39 7.02
CA ARG A 44 23.62 -1.45 6.37
C ARG A 44 22.31 -1.37 7.16
N ARG A 45 21.59 -0.25 7.00
CA ARG A 45 20.29 -0.06 7.64
C ARG A 45 19.19 0.06 6.58
N LEU A 46 18.06 -0.59 6.83
CA LEU A 46 16.86 -0.36 6.04
C LEU A 46 16.45 1.12 6.17
N SER A 47 16.50 1.85 5.05
CA SER A 47 16.35 3.31 5.04
C SER A 47 14.90 3.74 4.84
N ASN A 48 14.17 3.04 3.98
CA ASN A 48 12.86 3.41 3.48
C ASN A 48 12.02 2.17 3.15
N ILE A 49 10.70 2.30 3.28
CA ILE A 49 9.73 1.27 2.92
C ILE A 49 8.70 1.90 1.98
N VAL A 50 8.41 1.23 0.87
CA VAL A 50 7.35 1.61 -0.07
C VAL A 50 6.38 0.45 -0.24
N MET A 51 5.10 0.69 0.06
CA MET A 51 4.04 -0.31 -0.11
C MET A 51 3.53 -0.30 -1.56
N MET A 52 4.42 -0.64 -2.49
CA MET A 52 4.18 -0.70 -3.94
C MET A 52 4.49 -2.10 -4.52
N GLY A 53 4.50 -3.12 -3.66
CA GLY A 53 4.57 -4.52 -4.07
C GLY A 53 3.21 -5.04 -4.56
N MET A 54 2.95 -6.33 -4.36
CA MET A 54 1.67 -6.92 -4.76
C MET A 54 0.49 -6.48 -3.87
N GLY A 55 -0.61 -6.10 -4.51
CA GLY A 55 -1.88 -5.76 -3.87
C GLY A 55 -2.12 -4.26 -3.68
N GLU A 56 -3.36 -3.91 -3.34
CA GLU A 56 -3.74 -2.57 -2.91
C GLU A 56 -3.67 -2.49 -1.36
N PRO A 57 -2.72 -1.72 -0.77
CA PRO A 57 -2.59 -1.58 0.68
C PRO A 57 -3.87 -1.12 1.36
N LEU A 58 -4.57 -0.11 0.83
CA LEU A 58 -5.75 0.42 1.51
C LEU A 58 -6.97 -0.50 1.38
N ALA A 59 -6.96 -1.49 0.48
CA ALA A 59 -7.96 -2.56 0.45
C ALA A 59 -7.69 -3.63 1.52
N ASN A 60 -6.50 -3.65 2.12
CA ASN A 60 -6.12 -4.50 3.26
C ASN A 60 -5.93 -3.69 4.55
N TYR A 61 -6.81 -2.70 4.76
CA TYR A 61 -6.60 -1.60 5.71
C TYR A 61 -6.14 -2.05 7.10
N ARG A 62 -6.95 -2.86 7.80
CA ARG A 62 -6.68 -3.28 9.19
C ARG A 62 -5.32 -3.96 9.34
N ASN A 63 -4.99 -4.88 8.43
CA ASN A 63 -3.74 -5.63 8.52
C ASN A 63 -2.53 -4.75 8.22
N VAL A 64 -2.67 -3.82 7.25
CA VAL A 64 -1.63 -2.86 6.92
C VAL A 64 -1.36 -1.91 8.09
N ILE A 65 -2.39 -1.32 8.71
CA ILE A 65 -2.19 -0.42 9.86
C ILE A 65 -1.48 -1.14 11.02
N GLN A 66 -1.90 -2.37 11.33
CA GLN A 66 -1.23 -3.17 12.36
C GLN A 66 0.24 -3.44 12.02
N ALA A 67 0.55 -3.82 10.77
CA ALA A 67 1.92 -4.02 10.33
C ALA A 67 2.76 -2.73 10.40
N LEU A 68 2.21 -1.58 10.00
CA LEU A 68 2.90 -0.28 10.06
C LEU A 68 3.30 0.11 11.49
N ARG A 69 2.39 -0.09 12.44
CA ARG A 69 2.65 0.16 13.87
C ARG A 69 3.78 -0.74 14.38
N ARG A 70 3.71 -2.04 14.07
CA ARG A 70 4.75 -3.02 14.44
C ARG A 70 6.11 -2.69 13.82
N ILE A 71 6.16 -2.38 12.53
CA ILE A 71 7.39 -1.94 11.84
C ILE A 71 8.03 -0.75 12.56
N THR A 72 7.22 0.23 12.96
CA THR A 72 7.72 1.43 13.64
C THR A 72 8.23 1.11 15.06
N GLN A 73 7.46 0.32 15.82
CA GLN A 73 7.74 0.03 17.23
C GLN A 73 8.85 -0.99 17.43
N GLU A 74 8.84 -2.08 16.65
CA GLU A 74 9.76 -3.22 16.82
C GLU A 74 11.07 -3.05 16.03
N LEU A 75 11.03 -2.41 14.85
CA LEU A 75 12.22 -2.23 14.01
C LEU A 75 12.81 -0.81 14.08
N GLY A 76 12.17 0.11 14.82
CA GLY A 76 12.66 1.49 15.00
C GLY A 76 12.71 2.31 13.70
N ILE A 77 11.87 1.96 12.71
CA ILE A 77 11.82 2.66 11.43
C ILE A 77 10.88 3.86 11.56
N GLY A 78 11.41 5.07 11.40
CA GLY A 78 10.61 6.29 11.50
C GLY A 78 9.49 6.33 10.46
N GLN A 79 8.26 6.66 10.90
CA GLN A 79 7.04 6.59 10.08
C GLN A 79 7.14 7.37 8.74
N ARG A 80 7.82 8.53 8.75
CA ARG A 80 8.05 9.36 7.55
C ARG A 80 8.95 8.69 6.49
N LYS A 81 9.58 7.55 6.79
CA LYS A 81 10.33 6.73 5.84
C LYS A 81 9.46 5.67 5.17
N ILE A 82 8.20 5.54 5.58
CA ILE A 82 7.24 4.60 5.03
C ILE A 82 6.27 5.34 4.10
N THR A 83 6.09 4.82 2.89
CA THR A 83 5.13 5.34 1.91
C THR A 83 4.06 4.28 1.64
N VAL A 84 2.81 4.62 1.91
CA VAL A 84 1.64 3.81 1.55
C VAL A 84 1.14 4.30 0.20
N SER A 85 1.12 3.41 -0.79
CA SER A 85 0.56 3.71 -2.12
C SER A 85 -0.88 3.22 -2.21
N THR A 86 -1.71 3.91 -2.99
CA THR A 86 -3.08 3.50 -3.26
C THR A 86 -3.55 3.90 -4.64
N VAL A 87 -4.39 3.06 -5.26
CA VAL A 87 -5.12 3.39 -6.50
C VAL A 87 -6.33 4.31 -6.27
N GLY A 88 -6.56 4.76 -5.04
CA GLY A 88 -7.63 5.70 -4.72
C GLY A 88 -8.80 5.05 -3.98
N VAL A 89 -8.53 4.25 -2.95
CA VAL A 89 -9.58 3.75 -2.04
C VAL A 89 -9.98 4.88 -1.08
N VAL A 90 -10.69 5.90 -1.61
CA VAL A 90 -10.93 7.19 -0.94
C VAL A 90 -11.45 7.07 0.50
N PRO A 91 -12.43 6.19 0.82
CA PRO A 91 -12.87 6.03 2.22
C PRO A 91 -11.73 5.65 3.17
N ASN A 92 -10.79 4.81 2.72
CA ASN A 92 -9.66 4.37 3.55
C ASN A 92 -8.50 5.36 3.52
N ILE A 93 -8.37 6.20 2.48
CA ILE A 93 -7.49 7.38 2.52
C ILE A 93 -7.94 8.32 3.64
N ARG A 94 -9.23 8.65 3.70
CA ARG A 94 -9.78 9.51 4.75
C ARG A 94 -9.55 8.95 6.14
N LYS A 95 -9.79 7.65 6.34
CA LYS A 95 -9.46 6.97 7.61
C LYS A 95 -7.99 7.11 7.96
N LEU A 96 -7.09 6.82 7.01
CA LEU A 96 -5.64 6.97 7.24
C LEU A 96 -5.23 8.40 7.60
N MET A 97 -5.88 9.42 7.02
CA MET A 97 -5.55 10.82 7.25
C MET A 97 -6.14 11.41 8.53
N TYR A 98 -7.35 11.00 8.89
CA TYR A 98 -8.14 11.66 9.94
C TYR A 98 -8.37 10.80 11.19
N GLU A 99 -8.26 9.47 11.08
CA GLU A 99 -8.57 8.55 12.18
C GLU A 99 -7.31 7.86 12.75
N GLU A 100 -6.21 7.82 11.98
CA GLU A 100 -4.96 7.20 12.42
C GLU A 100 -3.92 8.24 12.85
N ASP A 101 -3.29 8.02 14.00
CA ASP A 101 -2.10 8.78 14.43
C ASP A 101 -0.83 8.22 13.76
N LEU A 102 -0.78 8.33 12.43
CA LEU A 102 0.33 7.86 11.60
C LEU A 102 0.83 8.97 10.67
N GLN A 103 2.14 9.21 10.70
CA GLN A 103 2.85 10.18 9.86
C GLN A 103 3.51 9.52 8.65
N VAL A 104 2.87 8.48 8.10
CA VAL A 104 3.33 7.83 6.86
C VAL A 104 3.10 8.76 5.66
N ARG A 105 3.88 8.59 4.61
CA ARG A 105 3.65 9.28 3.35
C ARG A 105 2.55 8.57 2.56
N LEU A 106 1.68 9.34 1.91
CA LEU A 106 0.69 8.83 0.98
C LEU A 106 1.18 9.08 -0.46
N ALA A 107 1.12 8.04 -1.29
CA ALA A 107 1.33 8.15 -2.73
C ALA A 107 0.06 7.69 -3.45
N VAL A 108 -0.42 8.51 -4.38
CA VAL A 108 -1.64 8.20 -5.14
C VAL A 108 -1.26 7.77 -6.56
N SER A 109 -1.67 6.56 -6.92
CA SER A 109 -1.51 5.97 -8.25
C SER A 109 -2.57 6.54 -9.20
N LEU A 110 -2.31 7.75 -9.70
CA LEU A 110 -3.24 8.51 -10.54
C LEU A 110 -3.34 7.96 -11.97
N HIS A 111 -2.19 7.84 -12.65
CA HIS A 111 -1.95 7.32 -14.00
C HIS A 111 -2.56 8.06 -15.20
N CYS A 112 -3.63 8.82 -15.04
CA CYS A 112 -4.27 9.58 -16.12
C CYS A 112 -4.78 10.94 -15.63
N ALA A 113 -4.95 11.89 -16.55
CA ALA A 113 -5.49 13.22 -16.26
C ALA A 113 -7.01 13.32 -16.47
N THR A 114 -7.61 12.40 -17.24
CA THR A 114 -9.05 12.36 -17.52
C THR A 114 -9.71 11.11 -16.92
N GLU A 115 -11.01 11.21 -16.65
CA GLU A 115 -11.73 10.11 -16.02
C GLU A 115 -11.93 8.95 -17.00
N GLU A 116 -12.18 9.25 -18.28
CA GLU A 116 -12.33 8.26 -19.35
C GLU A 116 -11.07 7.38 -19.47
N GLU A 117 -9.89 8.00 -19.54
CA GLU A 117 -8.62 7.29 -19.63
C GLU A 117 -8.33 6.51 -18.35
N ARG A 118 -8.57 7.12 -17.18
CA ARG A 118 -8.36 6.46 -15.90
C ARG A 118 -9.24 5.23 -15.76
N ASN A 119 -10.49 5.31 -16.17
CA ASN A 119 -11.44 4.20 -16.12
C ASN A 119 -11.04 3.04 -17.04
N ALA A 120 -10.41 3.34 -18.18
CA ALA A 120 -9.89 2.31 -19.07
C ALA A 120 -8.67 1.58 -18.47
N LEU A 121 -7.77 2.30 -17.80
CA LEU A 121 -6.58 1.70 -17.18
C LEU A 121 -6.82 1.09 -15.80
N LEU A 122 -7.71 1.68 -15.01
CA LEU A 122 -8.02 1.36 -13.63
C LEU A 122 -9.54 1.21 -13.46
N PRO A 123 -10.12 0.04 -13.79
CA PRO A 123 -11.57 -0.17 -13.70
C PRO A 123 -12.14 0.10 -12.30
N ALA A 124 -11.33 -0.08 -11.25
CA ALA A 124 -11.68 0.22 -9.87
C ALA A 124 -11.95 1.72 -9.60
N ASN A 125 -11.51 2.65 -10.46
CA ASN A 125 -11.73 4.09 -10.31
C ASN A 125 -13.22 4.43 -10.12
N LYS A 126 -14.11 3.85 -10.95
CA LYS A 126 -15.57 4.05 -10.88
C LYS A 126 -16.17 3.67 -9.53
N ARG A 127 -15.59 2.67 -8.87
CA ARG A 127 -16.07 2.18 -7.57
C ARG A 127 -15.82 3.18 -6.44
N TYR A 128 -14.79 4.02 -6.58
CA TYR A 128 -14.34 4.92 -5.53
C TYR A 128 -14.62 6.41 -5.81
N GLY A 129 -15.52 6.69 -6.75
CA GLY A 129 -16.01 8.05 -7.00
C GLY A 129 -15.25 8.83 -8.08
N GLY A 130 -14.36 8.20 -8.83
CA GLY A 130 -13.68 8.85 -9.95
C GLY A 130 -12.55 9.80 -9.53
N LEU A 131 -12.10 10.62 -10.48
CA LEU A 131 -11.03 11.61 -10.25
C LEU A 131 -11.47 12.74 -9.32
N ASP A 132 -12.71 13.23 -9.44
CA ASP A 132 -13.21 14.36 -8.66
C ASP A 132 -13.30 14.07 -7.15
N THR A 133 -13.44 12.79 -6.79
CA THR A 133 -13.53 12.36 -5.38
C THR A 133 -12.15 12.14 -4.74
N LEU A 134 -11.13 11.89 -5.56
CA LEU A 134 -9.77 11.54 -5.14
C LEU A 134 -8.97 12.76 -4.71
#